data_AF-A0A3S5ES35-F1
#
_entry.id   AF-A0A3S5ES35-F1
#
_cell.length_a   1.000
_cell.length_b   1.000
_cell.length_c   1.000
_cell.angle_alpha   90.00
_cell.angle_beta   90.00
_cell.angle_gamma   90.00
#
_symmetry.space_group_name_H-M   'P 1'
#
loop_
_entity.id
_entity.type
_entity.pdbx_description
1 polymer ?
#
loop_
_entity_poly.entity_id
_entity_poly.type
_entity_poly.pdbx_seq_one_letter_code
_entity_poly.pdbx_strand_id
1 'polypeptide(L)'
;MDFTSATLEVDGKFDHFYHRLGIENARQLILKSPFNYTEQALLCVPRYLPNTNQTNTQTELGKMLLPVIEANQGRCFVLCTSYEMMRNLAGYFRSNSQLSVLLQGEMPKTTLLSEFTAGKIQF
;
A
#
# COMPACT_ATOMS: atom_id res chain seq x y z
N MET A 1 12.33 -18.26 23.62
CA MET A 1 11.54 -17.08 23.23
C MET A 1 11.62 -17.03 21.73
N ASP A 2 10.48 -17.16 21.06
CA ASP A 2 10.45 -17.34 19.62
C ASP A 2 9.90 -16.07 18.97
N PHE A 3 10.57 -15.60 17.93
CA PHE A 3 10.16 -14.44 17.16
C PHE A 3 9.70 -14.90 15.79
N THR A 4 8.44 -14.64 15.46
CA THR A 4 7.85 -15.03 14.17
C THR A 4 7.16 -13.83 13.54
N SER A 5 7.53 -13.48 12.31
CA SER A 5 6.84 -12.48 11.49
C SER A 5 7.20 -12.68 10.02
N ALA A 6 6.30 -12.21 9.13
CA ALA A 6 6.44 -12.35 7.69
C ALA A 6 7.50 -11.41 7.07
N THR A 7 8.07 -10.48 7.84
CA THR A 7 9.00 -9.45 7.34
C THR A 7 10.20 -9.25 8.27
N LEU A 8 10.57 -10.26 9.07
CA LEU A 8 11.77 -10.20 9.91
C LEU A 8 13.06 -10.30 9.11
N GLU A 9 12.97 -10.99 7.98
CA GLU A 9 14.05 -11.21 7.05
C GLU A 9 14.16 -10.04 6.07
N VAL A 10 15.40 -9.63 5.80
CA VAL A 10 15.76 -8.67 4.76
C VAL A 10 16.92 -9.28 3.95
N ASP A 11 16.75 -9.41 2.64
CA ASP A 11 17.73 -9.97 1.70
C ASP A 11 18.25 -11.38 2.07
N GLY A 12 17.35 -12.24 2.52
CA GLY A 12 17.60 -13.59 2.98
C GLY A 12 18.30 -13.68 4.35
N LYS A 13 18.43 -12.57 5.09
CA LYS A 13 19.18 -12.50 6.34
C LYS A 13 18.39 -11.85 7.48
N PHE A 14 18.75 -12.21 8.72
CA PHE A 14 18.17 -11.66 9.94
C PHE A 14 19.11 -10.70 10.70
N ASP A 15 20.26 -10.33 10.11
CA ASP A 15 21.32 -9.55 10.76
C ASP A 15 20.80 -8.22 11.33
N HIS A 16 19.93 -7.53 10.58
CA HIS A 16 19.29 -6.29 11.04
C HIS A 16 18.43 -6.47 12.28
N PHE A 17 17.74 -7.60 12.41
CA PHE A 17 16.89 -7.90 13.55
C PHE A 17 17.74 -8.25 14.79
N TYR A 18 18.80 -9.04 14.60
CA TYR A 18 19.70 -9.44 15.68
C TYR A 18 20.50 -8.30 16.27
N HIS A 19 21.09 -7.45 15.43
CA HIS A 19 21.85 -6.30 15.91
C HIS A 19 21.01 -5.35 16.75
N ARG A 20 19.71 -5.19 16.41
CA ARG A 20 18.79 -4.35 17.20
C ARG A 20 18.42 -4.95 18.55
N LEU A 21 18.42 -6.27 18.67
CA LEU A 21 18.03 -6.99 19.90
C LEU A 21 19.23 -7.47 20.73
N GLY A 22 20.47 -7.28 20.24
CA GLY A 22 21.67 -7.79 20.90
C GLY A 22 21.75 -9.32 20.92
N ILE A 23 21.12 -9.99 19.95
CA ILE A 23 21.09 -11.45 19.87
C ILE A 23 22.26 -11.93 19.02
N GLU A 24 23.17 -12.72 19.60
CA GLU A 24 24.35 -13.21 18.86
C GLU A 24 24.15 -14.62 18.30
N ASN A 25 23.35 -15.46 18.96
CA ASN A 25 23.12 -16.85 18.57
C ASN A 25 21.63 -17.18 18.61
N ALA A 26 21.01 -17.36 17.43
CA ALA A 26 19.62 -17.78 17.30
C ALA A 26 19.44 -18.78 16.15
N ARG A 27 18.55 -19.75 16.36
CA ARG A 27 18.13 -20.66 15.29
C ARG A 27 17.23 -19.91 14.30
N GLN A 28 17.54 -20.03 13.02
CA GLN A 28 16.82 -19.37 11.94
C GLN A 28 15.98 -20.36 11.15
N LEU A 29 14.82 -19.90 10.71
CA LEU A 29 13.99 -20.61 9.74
C LEU A 29 13.35 -19.59 8.81
N ILE A 30 13.72 -19.65 7.53
CA ILE A 30 13.10 -18.86 6.47
C ILE A 30 12.15 -19.79 5.73
N LEU A 31 10.86 -19.49 5.79
CA LEU A 31 9.85 -20.19 5.02
C LEU A 31 9.56 -19.36 3.76
N LYS A 32 9.65 -19.99 2.59
CA LYS A 32 9.29 -19.35 1.33
C LYS A 32 7.80 -19.04 1.31
N SER A 33 7.44 -17.96 0.63
CA SER A 33 6.03 -17.61 0.42
C SER A 33 5.31 -18.74 -0.34
N PRO A 34 4.12 -19.17 0.11
CA PRO A 34 3.33 -20.17 -0.60
C PRO A 34 2.58 -19.61 -1.82
N PHE A 35 2.63 -18.28 -2.05
CA PHE A 35 1.84 -17.61 -3.10
C PHE A 35 2.53 -17.61 -4.46
N ASN A 36 1.75 -17.78 -5.54
CA ASN A 36 2.25 -17.72 -6.91
C ASN A 36 2.19 -16.28 -7.43
N TYR A 37 3.18 -15.45 -7.08
CA TYR A 37 3.21 -14.05 -7.51
C TYR A 37 3.28 -13.87 -9.03
N THR A 38 3.87 -14.82 -9.77
CA THR A 38 3.97 -14.74 -11.22
C THR A 38 2.61 -14.76 -11.92
N GLU A 39 1.65 -15.50 -11.36
CA GLU A 39 0.29 -15.60 -11.91
C GLU A 39 -0.72 -14.72 -11.16
N GLN A 40 -0.44 -14.34 -9.91
CA GLN A 40 -1.40 -13.67 -9.03
C GLN A 40 -1.07 -12.21 -8.76
N ALA A 41 0.05 -11.67 -9.27
CA ALA A 41 0.43 -10.28 -9.08
C ALA A 41 1.09 -9.69 -10.34
N LEU A 42 0.87 -8.39 -10.53
CA LEU A 42 1.56 -7.59 -11.55
C LEU A 42 2.26 -6.43 -10.86
N LEU A 43 3.54 -6.21 -11.20
CA LEU A 43 4.31 -5.06 -10.75
C LEU A 43 4.43 -4.05 -11.89
N CYS A 44 3.81 -2.90 -11.71
CA CYS A 44 3.83 -1.81 -12.68
C CYS A 44 4.66 -0.64 -12.11
N VAL A 45 5.76 -0.30 -12.79
CA VAL A 45 6.57 0.88 -12.45
C VAL A 45 6.36 1.93 -13.56
N PRO A 46 5.69 3.06 -13.26
CA PRO A 46 5.47 4.11 -14.25
C PRO A 46 6.80 4.74 -14.68
N ARG A 47 7.00 4.93 -15.99
CA ARG A 47 8.25 5.47 -16.57
C ARG A 47 8.47 6.96 -16.28
N TYR A 48 7.40 7.72 -16.11
CA TYR A 48 7.44 9.17 -15.97
C TYR A 48 6.68 9.57 -14.71
N LEU A 49 7.37 9.60 -13.56
CA LEU A 49 6.79 10.16 -12.34
C LEU A 49 7.05 11.67 -12.29
N PRO A 50 6.06 12.50 -11.92
CA PRO A 50 6.27 13.92 -11.71
C PRO A 50 7.25 14.15 -10.55
N ASN A 51 8.10 15.16 -10.69
CA ASN A 51 9.16 15.45 -9.74
C ASN A 51 8.55 15.99 -8.43
N THR A 52 8.95 15.47 -7.27
CA THR A 52 8.26 15.70 -5.97
C THR A 52 8.24 17.15 -5.48
N ASN A 53 9.05 18.03 -6.06
CA ASN A 53 9.23 19.42 -5.64
C ASN A 53 8.40 20.44 -6.45
N GLN A 54 7.45 20.00 -7.29
CA GLN A 54 6.61 20.90 -8.08
C GLN A 54 5.22 21.07 -7.46
N THR A 55 4.70 22.29 -7.49
CA THR A 55 3.38 22.67 -6.92
C THR A 55 2.22 21.85 -7.49
N ASN A 56 2.37 21.22 -8.66
CA ASN A 56 1.31 20.47 -9.33
C ASN A 56 1.49 18.94 -9.33
N THR A 57 2.48 18.42 -8.60
CA THR A 57 2.85 16.99 -8.61
C THR A 57 1.69 16.08 -8.24
N GLN A 58 0.90 16.46 -7.24
CA GLN A 58 -0.18 15.62 -6.71
C GLN A 58 -1.34 15.49 -7.69
N THR A 59 -1.66 16.56 -8.42
CA THR A 59 -2.68 16.55 -9.48
C THR A 59 -2.27 15.64 -10.63
N GLU A 60 -1.01 15.72 -11.07
CA GLU A 60 -0.49 14.86 -12.13
C GLU A 60 -0.42 13.39 -11.71
N LEU A 61 -0.05 13.10 -10.46
CA LEU A 61 -0.16 11.75 -9.89
C LEU A 61 -1.62 11.27 -9.87
N GLY A 62 -2.56 12.13 -9.45
CA GLY A 62 -3.99 11.82 -9.46
C GLY A 62 -4.48 11.44 -10.87
N LYS A 63 -4.16 12.25 -11.88
CA LYS A 63 -4.49 11.98 -13.30
C LYS A 63 -3.92 10.65 -13.79
N MET A 64 -2.70 10.32 -13.38
CA MET A 64 -2.03 9.08 -13.80
C MET A 64 -2.61 7.84 -13.12
N LEU A 65 -2.96 7.95 -11.84
CA LEU A 65 -3.47 6.83 -11.04
C LEU A 65 -4.96 6.54 -11.31
N LEU A 66 -5.75 7.57 -11.57
CA LEU A 66 -7.21 7.45 -11.66
C LEU A 66 -7.68 6.39 -12.68
N PRO A 67 -7.16 6.33 -13.93
CA PRO A 67 -7.59 5.32 -14.89
C PRO A 67 -7.35 3.88 -14.42
N VAL A 68 -6.25 3.64 -13.69
CA VAL A 68 -5.91 2.32 -13.14
C VAL A 68 -6.85 1.96 -11.99
N ILE A 69 -7.17 2.94 -11.14
CA ILE A 69 -8.10 2.76 -10.02
C ILE A 69 -9.51 2.48 -10.54
N GLU A 70 -9.98 3.22 -11.56
CA GLU A 70 -11.28 3.03 -12.19
C GLU A 70 -11.37 1.69 -12.93
N ALA A 71 -10.33 1.28 -13.65
CA ALA A 71 -10.26 -0.04 -14.26
C ALA A 71 -10.36 -1.18 -13.22
N ASN A 72 -9.88 -0.94 -11.99
CA ASN A 72 -10.03 -1.86 -10.86
C ASN A 72 -11.31 -1.59 -10.01
N GLN A 73 -12.21 -0.73 -10.49
CA GLN A 73 -13.48 -0.39 -9.82
C GLN A 73 -13.29 0.09 -8.37
N GLY A 74 -12.23 0.87 -8.11
CA GLY A 74 -11.96 1.46 -6.81
C GLY A 74 -11.39 0.52 -5.74
N ARG A 75 -11.18 -0.77 -6.05
CA ARG A 75 -10.65 -1.78 -5.11
C ARG A 75 -9.14 -1.66 -4.91
N CYS A 76 -8.70 -0.46 -4.60
CA CYS A 76 -7.31 -0.07 -4.51
C CYS A 76 -7.00 0.44 -3.11
N PHE A 77 -5.77 0.20 -2.65
CA PHE A 77 -5.24 0.78 -1.44
C PHE A 77 -4.03 1.64 -1.81
N VAL A 78 -4.10 2.95 -1.53
CA VAL A 78 -3.07 3.91 -1.90
C VAL A 78 -2.26 4.30 -0.67
N LEU A 79 -0.99 3.91 -0.66
CA LEU A 79 -0.04 4.24 0.41
C LEU A 79 0.68 5.56 0.08
N CYS A 80 0.52 6.56 0.94
CA CYS A 80 1.17 7.86 0.82
C CYS A 80 2.26 8.04 1.89
N THR A 81 3.33 8.77 1.56
CA THR A 81 4.43 9.08 2.49
C THR A 81 4.14 10.29 3.38
N SER A 82 3.09 11.06 3.10
CA SER A 82 2.65 12.19 3.93
C SER A 82 1.13 12.34 3.96
N TYR A 83 0.62 12.92 5.05
CA TYR A 83 -0.81 13.22 5.20
C TYR A 83 -1.30 14.27 4.21
N GLU A 84 -0.43 15.20 3.81
CA GLU A 84 -0.77 16.23 2.81
C GLU A 84 -1.04 15.58 1.44
N MET A 85 -0.12 14.73 0.98
CA MET A 85 -0.30 13.98 -0.26
C MET A 85 -1.58 13.13 -0.24
N MET A 86 -1.82 12.46 0.88
CA MET A 86 -3.02 11.64 1.08
C MET A 86 -4.31 12.45 0.94
N ARG A 87 -4.40 13.62 1.60
CA ARG A 87 -5.57 14.51 1.50
C ARG A 87 -5.77 15.07 0.09
N ASN A 88 -4.70 15.49 -0.57
CA ASN A 88 -4.78 16.09 -1.89
C ASN A 88 -5.20 15.07 -2.95
N LEU A 89 -4.66 13.85 -2.90
CA LEU A 89 -5.10 12.75 -3.77
C LEU A 89 -6.55 12.35 -3.51
N ALA A 90 -6.97 12.25 -2.24
CA ALA A 90 -8.35 11.94 -1.92
C ALA A 90 -9.32 13.02 -2.41
N GLY A 91 -8.96 14.30 -2.26
CA GLY A 91 -9.71 15.43 -2.84
C GLY A 91 -9.82 15.30 -4.36
N TYR A 92 -8.69 15.04 -5.04
CA TYR A 92 -8.67 14.85 -6.49
C TYR A 92 -9.59 13.71 -6.93
N PHE A 93 -9.52 12.54 -6.30
CA PHE A 93 -10.35 11.38 -6.67
C PHE A 93 -11.84 11.62 -6.41
N ARG A 94 -12.20 12.28 -5.30
CA ARG A 94 -13.60 12.66 -5.00
C ARG A 94 -14.17 13.63 -6.01
N SER A 95 -13.35 14.56 -6.53
CA SER A 95 -13.79 15.53 -7.52
C SER A 95 -13.86 14.99 -8.95
N ASN A 96 -13.11 13.93 -9.26
CA ASN A 96 -12.94 13.44 -10.64
C ASN A 96 -13.48 12.02 -10.88
N SER A 97 -14.10 11.39 -9.87
CA SER A 97 -14.71 10.06 -10.02
C SER A 97 -15.95 9.90 -9.15
N GLN A 98 -16.72 8.85 -9.42
CA GLN A 98 -17.87 8.44 -8.61
C GLN A 98 -17.49 7.37 -7.56
N LEU A 99 -16.20 7.08 -7.41
CA LEU A 99 -15.73 6.04 -6.50
C LEU A 99 -15.86 6.50 -5.04
N SER A 100 -16.17 5.56 -4.15
CA SER A 100 -16.09 5.81 -2.72
C SER A 100 -14.63 5.91 -2.28
N VAL A 101 -14.23 7.08 -1.80
CA VAL A 101 -12.87 7.35 -1.34
C VAL A 101 -12.84 7.37 0.19
N LEU A 102 -12.26 6.33 0.76
CA LEU A 102 -12.09 6.17 2.21
C LEU A 102 -10.73 6.72 2.64
N LEU A 103 -10.73 7.72 3.51
CA LEU A 103 -9.51 8.41 3.95
C LEU A 103 -9.19 8.09 5.42
N GLN A 104 -7.93 7.74 5.68
CA GLN A 104 -7.46 7.54 7.05
C GLN A 104 -7.58 8.84 7.86
N GLY A 105 -8.21 8.75 9.04
CA GLY A 105 -8.41 9.87 9.95
C GLY A 105 -9.80 10.48 9.89
N GLU A 106 -10.62 10.18 8.89
CA GLU A 106 -12.02 10.62 8.84
C GLU A 106 -12.95 9.73 9.67
N MET A 107 -12.60 8.46 9.85
CA MET A 107 -13.38 7.47 10.59
C MET A 107 -12.48 6.53 11.41
N PRO A 108 -13.03 5.82 12.42
CA PRO A 108 -12.33 4.75 13.09
C PRO A 108 -11.81 3.70 12.11
N LYS A 109 -10.60 3.19 12.34
CA LYS A 109 -9.94 2.23 11.45
C LYS A 109 -10.77 0.97 11.19
N THR A 110 -11.48 0.48 12.20
CA THR A 110 -12.37 -0.69 12.09
C THR A 110 -13.52 -0.42 11.13
N THR A 111 -14.16 0.74 11.23
CA THR A 111 -15.24 1.18 10.35
C THR A 111 -14.74 1.32 8.91
N LEU A 112 -13.59 1.97 8.72
CA LEU A 112 -12.98 2.15 7.40
C LEU A 112 -12.71 0.80 6.71
N LEU A 113 -12.17 -0.17 7.46
CA LEU A 113 -11.94 -1.53 6.93
C LEU A 113 -13.25 -2.26 6.64
N SER A 114 -14.26 -2.10 7.49
CA SER A 114 -15.58 -2.70 7.24
C SER A 114 -16.23 -2.13 5.98
N GLU A 115 -16.15 -0.82 5.74
CA GLU A 115 -16.69 -0.22 4.52
C GLU A 115 -15.91 -0.64 3.28
N PHE A 116 -14.57 -0.70 3.35
CA PHE A 116 -13.74 -1.17 2.25
C PHE A 116 -14.05 -2.63 1.86
N THR A 117 -14.32 -3.49 2.84
CA THR A 117 -14.65 -4.91 2.60
C THR A 117 -16.11 -5.12 2.22
N ALA A 118 -17.04 -4.32 2.73
CA ALA A 118 -18.46 -4.37 2.39
C ALA A 118 -18.74 -3.94 0.93
N GLY A 119 -17.83 -3.18 0.30
CA GLY A 119 -17.91 -2.77 -1.10
C GLY A 119 -17.80 -3.89 -2.15
N LYS A 120 -17.92 -5.18 -1.78
CA LYS A 120 -18.15 -6.33 -2.68
C LYS A 120 -19.37 -7.08 -2.12
N ILE A 121 -20.42 -7.45 -2.86
CA ILE A 121 -20.50 -8.42 -3.97
C ILE A 121 -21.85 -8.21 -4.70
N GLN A 122 -21.85 -7.94 -6.00
CA GLN A 122 -22.90 -8.44 -6.90
C GLN A 122 -22.18 -9.25 -7.98
N PHE A 123 -22.46 -10.56 -8.02
CA PHE A 123 -22.08 -11.44 -9.11
C PHE A 123 -22.94 -11.13 -10.34
#